data_AF-A0AAN7BW20-F1
#
_entry.id   AF-A0AAN7BW20-F1
#
_cell.length_a   1.000
_cell.length_b   1.000
_cell.length_c   1.000
_cell.angle_alpha   90.00
_cell.angle_beta   90.00
_cell.angle_gamma   90.00
#
_symmetry.space_group_name_H-M   'P 1'
#
loop_
_entity.id
_entity.type
_entity.pdbx_description
1 polymer ?
#
loop_
_entity_poly.entity_id
_entity_poly.type
_entity_poly.pdbx_seq_one_letter_code
_entity_poly.pdbx_strand_id
1 'polypeptide(L)'
;MEFFIPKMQVPYREARSGLWGNPTSTLNWCEEDYNITFYCAELVNTLTNLVFMYLGFKGLRNVFKYGHSKIFILAFLGYIVVGIGSMAFHSTLKYEMQLADELPMIYTVCIMAYATFSYNRPLKTQILIATGLVGLAAFITIYYLHAKDPVFHQVAYGLLTLSTIVRGFYVMYYKLKPALCKRNPVQGELILKQMWQLATSGIAMFLTGFFLWNLDNIFCKHITTTKQHLQLPWSVVLEGHGWWHILTGAGAYHLILWRLWSNKCLDGGEEEFVLDWVPMRTVPQVLVREIESQAIAAQQQIGLVRAHLASKQREMRLAQLTRSELSSLPPDTPVYEGVGKMCVFTLQSGTSICNLLLTLSLRFVGLPAPELQDKLGTQIKDIETETEALGKRLHYLETTAKNSQEHIEKMLKGGQA
;
A
#
# COMPACT_ATOMS: atom_id res chain seq x y z
N MET A 1 -1.10 12.50 -38.12
CA MET A 1 -0.60 11.88 -36.87
C MET A 1 -0.17 10.46 -37.19
N GLU A 2 1.03 10.30 -37.74
CA GLU A 2 1.68 8.99 -37.90
C GLU A 2 2.52 8.74 -36.64
N PHE A 3 1.90 8.23 -35.59
CA PHE A 3 2.60 7.89 -34.34
C PHE A 3 2.79 6.39 -34.14
N PHE A 4 2.38 5.55 -35.09
CA PHE A 4 2.44 4.10 -34.95
C PHE A 4 3.48 3.47 -35.87
N ILE A 5 4.49 2.84 -35.26
CA ILE A 5 5.60 2.18 -35.92
C ILE A 5 5.07 0.99 -36.75
N PRO A 6 5.16 0.99 -38.09
CA PRO A 6 4.54 -0.03 -38.95
C PRO A 6 5.12 -1.44 -38.78
N LYS A 7 6.31 -1.58 -38.18
CA LYS A 7 7.05 -2.85 -38.10
C LYS A 7 6.56 -3.84 -37.02
N MET A 8 5.56 -3.48 -36.21
CA MET A 8 4.97 -4.36 -35.19
C MET A 8 3.44 -4.43 -35.27
N GLN A 9 2.85 -4.34 -36.47
CA GLN A 9 1.39 -4.42 -36.63
C GLN A 9 0.96 -5.77 -37.18
N VAL A 10 0.17 -6.51 -36.40
CA VAL A 10 -0.50 -7.75 -36.84
C VAL A 10 -1.97 -7.45 -37.10
N PRO A 11 -2.56 -7.92 -38.21
CA PRO A 11 -3.97 -7.70 -38.50
C PRO A 11 -4.89 -8.17 -37.36
N TYR A 12 -5.75 -7.27 -36.89
CA TYR A 12 -6.90 -7.59 -36.04
C TYR A 12 -7.99 -8.19 -36.94
N ARG A 13 -8.12 -9.50 -36.86
CA ARG A 13 -8.99 -10.32 -37.72
C ARG A 13 -10.43 -10.35 -37.20
N GLU A 14 -11.36 -10.62 -38.09
CA GLU A 14 -12.74 -10.94 -37.72
C GLU A 14 -12.82 -12.32 -37.03
N ALA A 15 -13.90 -12.53 -36.28
CA ALA A 15 -14.23 -13.78 -35.63
C ALA A 15 -14.13 -14.99 -36.57
N ARG A 16 -13.57 -16.09 -36.07
CA ARG A 16 -13.36 -17.34 -36.84
C ARG A 16 -13.63 -18.58 -36.01
N SER A 17 -13.75 -19.72 -36.68
CA SER A 17 -13.86 -21.01 -35.98
C SER A 17 -12.57 -21.34 -35.23
N GLY A 18 -12.74 -21.85 -34.02
CA GLY A 18 -11.65 -22.21 -33.13
C GLY A 18 -11.79 -23.60 -32.52
N LEU A 19 -10.83 -23.95 -31.66
CA LEU A 19 -10.70 -25.30 -31.09
C LEU A 19 -11.97 -25.79 -30.38
N TRP A 20 -12.64 -24.92 -29.63
CA TRP A 20 -13.77 -25.31 -28.78
C TRP A 20 -15.11 -25.35 -29.51
N GLY A 21 -15.13 -25.15 -30.83
CA GLY A 21 -16.36 -25.13 -31.63
C GLY A 21 -17.24 -23.92 -31.35
N ASN A 22 -18.52 -24.00 -31.75
CA ASN A 22 -19.44 -22.85 -31.70
C ASN A 22 -19.79 -22.43 -30.25
N PRO A 23 -19.91 -21.12 -29.96
CA PRO A 23 -20.36 -20.64 -28.65
C PRO A 23 -21.73 -21.22 -28.25
N THR A 24 -21.86 -21.59 -26.97
CA THR A 24 -23.14 -22.04 -26.39
C THR A 24 -23.59 -21.18 -25.21
N SER A 25 -22.75 -20.23 -24.78
CA SER A 25 -23.06 -19.25 -23.75
C SER A 25 -24.24 -18.35 -24.14
N THR A 26 -24.89 -17.75 -23.13
CA THR A 26 -25.99 -16.81 -23.37
C THR A 26 -25.51 -15.42 -23.80
N LEU A 27 -24.20 -15.17 -23.64
CA LEU A 27 -23.56 -13.91 -23.95
C LEU A 27 -22.18 -14.13 -24.57
N ASN A 28 -21.78 -13.18 -25.42
CA ASN A 28 -20.46 -13.08 -26.04
C ASN A 28 -20.00 -11.61 -25.94
N TRP A 29 -18.71 -11.36 -25.69
CA TRP A 29 -18.21 -10.02 -25.43
C TRP A 29 -17.67 -9.36 -26.70
N CYS A 30 -17.12 -8.16 -26.57
CA CYS A 30 -16.70 -7.37 -27.74
C CYS A 30 -15.33 -7.78 -28.33
N GLU A 31 -14.56 -8.63 -27.64
CA GLU A 31 -13.32 -9.18 -28.19
C GLU A 31 -13.67 -10.15 -29.33
N GLU A 32 -12.95 -10.09 -30.45
CA GLU A 32 -13.27 -10.94 -31.60
C GLU A 32 -12.83 -12.39 -31.36
N ASP A 33 -13.77 -13.33 -31.47
CA ASP A 33 -13.54 -14.76 -31.22
C ASP A 33 -12.39 -15.33 -32.08
N TYR A 34 -11.41 -15.91 -31.39
CA TYR A 34 -10.22 -16.54 -31.95
C TYR A 34 -9.36 -15.60 -32.80
N ASN A 35 -9.49 -14.28 -32.65
CA ASN A 35 -8.73 -13.27 -33.40
C ASN A 35 -7.21 -13.50 -33.33
N ILE A 36 -6.68 -13.65 -32.12
CA ILE A 36 -5.24 -13.77 -31.87
C ILE A 36 -4.78 -15.22 -32.04
N THR A 37 -5.53 -16.20 -31.53
CA THR A 37 -5.13 -17.62 -31.49
C THR A 37 -6.30 -18.56 -31.76
N PHE A 38 -6.02 -19.74 -32.30
CA PHE A 38 -7.01 -20.80 -32.53
C PHE A 38 -7.45 -21.51 -31.23
N TYR A 39 -6.64 -21.42 -30.17
CA TYR A 39 -6.82 -22.19 -28.94
C TYR A 39 -7.72 -21.52 -27.88
N CYS A 40 -7.89 -20.20 -27.98
CA CYS A 40 -8.57 -19.37 -26.99
C CYS A 40 -9.47 -18.38 -27.73
N ALA A 41 -10.77 -18.38 -27.41
CA ALA A 41 -11.74 -17.51 -28.08
C ALA A 41 -11.43 -16.03 -27.82
N GLU A 42 -11.42 -15.59 -26.57
CA GLU A 42 -11.13 -14.21 -26.20
C GLU A 42 -9.82 -14.19 -25.39
N LEU A 43 -8.69 -13.98 -26.06
CA LEU A 43 -7.37 -14.13 -25.45
C LEU A 43 -7.06 -13.02 -24.45
N VAL A 44 -7.41 -11.77 -24.75
CA VAL A 44 -7.17 -10.65 -23.84
C VAL A 44 -8.05 -10.80 -22.60
N ASN A 45 -9.34 -11.08 -22.77
CA ASN A 45 -10.27 -11.34 -21.68
C ASN A 45 -9.81 -12.54 -20.82
N THR A 46 -9.25 -13.59 -21.44
CA THR A 46 -8.67 -14.72 -20.70
C THR A 46 -7.41 -14.33 -19.92
N LEU A 47 -6.44 -13.67 -20.56
CA LEU A 47 -5.14 -13.38 -19.92
C LEU A 47 -5.23 -12.30 -18.84
N THR A 48 -6.16 -11.35 -18.97
CA THR A 48 -6.39 -10.30 -17.96
C THR A 48 -6.80 -10.88 -16.61
N ASN A 49 -7.40 -12.08 -16.58
CA ASN A 49 -7.73 -12.80 -15.36
C ASN A 49 -6.52 -13.34 -14.57
N LEU A 50 -5.30 -13.33 -15.13
CA LEU A 50 -4.07 -13.66 -14.38
C LEU A 50 -3.86 -12.74 -13.16
N VAL A 51 -4.46 -11.55 -13.16
CA VAL A 51 -4.49 -10.66 -11.98
C VAL A 51 -5.15 -11.35 -10.77
N PHE A 52 -6.21 -12.14 -10.99
CA PHE A 52 -6.89 -12.88 -9.94
C PHE A 52 -6.00 -13.98 -9.38
N MET A 53 -5.22 -14.63 -10.25
CA MET A 53 -4.28 -15.67 -9.83
C MET A 53 -3.19 -15.08 -8.96
N TYR A 54 -2.50 -14.05 -9.48
CA TYR A 54 -1.40 -13.42 -8.76
C TYR A 54 -1.84 -12.84 -7.40
N LEU A 55 -2.90 -12.03 -7.38
CA LEU A 55 -3.38 -11.39 -6.15
C LEU A 55 -4.01 -12.41 -5.19
N GLY A 56 -4.73 -13.40 -5.70
CA GLY A 56 -5.33 -14.46 -4.93
C GLY A 56 -4.28 -15.31 -4.20
N PHE A 57 -3.28 -15.83 -4.92
CA PHE A 57 -2.19 -16.59 -4.31
C PHE A 57 -1.37 -15.75 -3.33
N LYS A 58 -1.11 -14.48 -3.66
CA LYS A 58 -0.40 -13.55 -2.77
C LYS A 58 -1.16 -13.31 -1.46
N GLY A 59 -2.48 -13.08 -1.55
CA GLY A 59 -3.36 -12.93 -0.39
C GLY A 59 -3.44 -14.19 0.45
N LEU A 60 -3.63 -15.35 -0.20
CA LEU A 60 -3.71 -16.66 0.46
C LEU A 60 -2.41 -17.00 1.20
N ARG A 61 -1.25 -16.79 0.57
CA ARG A 61 0.06 -16.97 1.19
C ARG A 61 0.20 -16.10 2.44
N ASN A 62 -0.22 -14.85 2.38
CA ASN A 62 -0.16 -13.94 3.52
C ASN A 62 -1.09 -14.39 4.66
N VAL A 63 -2.29 -14.92 4.34
CA VAL A 63 -3.20 -15.47 5.35
C VAL A 63 -2.55 -16.61 6.13
N PHE A 64 -1.88 -17.53 5.44
CA PHE A 64 -1.16 -18.63 6.09
C PHE A 64 0.08 -18.15 6.84
N LYS A 65 0.94 -17.33 6.20
CA LYS A 65 2.21 -16.88 6.77
C LYS A 65 2.02 -16.08 8.06
N TYR A 66 0.98 -15.24 8.11
CA TYR A 66 0.78 -14.29 9.20
C TYR A 66 -0.39 -14.66 10.13
N GLY A 67 -0.93 -15.88 10.04
CA GLY A 67 -1.99 -16.35 10.93
C GLY A 67 -3.26 -15.49 10.89
N HIS A 68 -3.68 -15.04 9.71
CA HIS A 68 -4.95 -14.30 9.56
C HIS A 68 -6.15 -15.23 9.76
N SER A 69 -7.33 -14.66 10.04
CA SER A 69 -8.54 -15.46 10.29
C SER A 69 -8.86 -16.40 9.12
N LYS A 70 -9.22 -17.65 9.45
CA LYS A 70 -9.45 -18.73 8.48
C LYS A 70 -10.55 -18.43 7.45
N ILE A 71 -11.49 -17.53 7.75
CA ILE A 71 -12.51 -17.12 6.78
C ILE A 71 -11.91 -16.47 5.53
N PHE A 72 -10.76 -15.80 5.66
CA PHE A 72 -10.07 -15.19 4.53
C PHE A 72 -9.35 -16.21 3.63
N ILE A 73 -9.11 -17.43 4.13
CA ILE A 73 -8.69 -18.56 3.28
C ILE A 73 -9.79 -18.82 2.25
N LEU A 74 -11.04 -18.97 2.72
CA LEU A 74 -12.19 -19.19 1.84
C LEU A 74 -12.43 -18.00 0.90
N ALA A 75 -12.26 -16.76 1.37
CA ALA A 75 -12.40 -15.58 0.53
C ALA A 75 -11.38 -15.55 -0.63
N PHE A 76 -10.09 -15.81 -0.35
CA PHE A 76 -9.07 -15.84 -1.40
C PHE A 76 -9.18 -17.07 -2.30
N LEU A 77 -9.63 -18.21 -1.79
CA LEU A 77 -9.96 -19.37 -2.63
C LEU A 77 -11.12 -19.07 -3.57
N GLY A 78 -12.21 -18.47 -3.07
CA GLY A 78 -13.33 -18.03 -3.91
C GLY A 78 -12.89 -17.02 -4.98
N TYR A 79 -12.05 -16.05 -4.61
CA TYR A 79 -11.45 -15.09 -5.53
C TYR A 79 -10.61 -15.76 -6.64
N ILE A 80 -9.84 -16.80 -6.32
CA ILE A 80 -9.11 -17.60 -7.31
C ILE A 80 -10.08 -18.39 -8.19
N VAL A 81 -11.12 -19.00 -7.62
CA VAL A 81 -12.10 -19.78 -8.39
C VAL A 81 -12.83 -18.89 -9.41
N VAL A 82 -13.19 -17.66 -9.05
CA VAL A 82 -13.75 -16.67 -10.00
C VAL A 82 -12.79 -16.45 -11.18
N GLY A 83 -11.51 -16.18 -10.92
CA GLY A 83 -10.53 -15.97 -11.98
C GLY A 83 -10.33 -17.19 -12.88
N ILE A 84 -10.29 -18.41 -12.32
CA ILE A 84 -10.17 -19.65 -13.11
C ILE A 84 -11.43 -19.88 -13.95
N GLY A 85 -12.60 -19.66 -13.37
CA GLY A 85 -13.89 -19.75 -14.06
C GLY A 85 -13.96 -18.79 -15.24
N SER A 86 -13.61 -17.52 -15.01
CA SER A 86 -13.54 -16.49 -16.05
C SER A 86 -12.55 -16.84 -17.16
N MET A 87 -11.35 -17.33 -16.81
CA MET A 87 -10.39 -17.81 -17.81
C MET A 87 -10.96 -18.95 -18.66
N ALA A 88 -11.63 -19.93 -18.03
CA ALA A 88 -12.24 -21.05 -18.73
C ALA A 88 -13.41 -20.61 -19.61
N PHE A 89 -14.22 -19.65 -19.16
CA PHE A 89 -15.31 -19.08 -19.92
C PHE A 89 -14.80 -18.35 -21.16
N HIS A 90 -13.90 -17.37 -21.00
CA HIS A 90 -13.34 -16.59 -22.10
C HIS A 90 -12.49 -17.41 -23.08
N SER A 91 -11.95 -18.55 -22.63
CA SER A 91 -11.26 -19.47 -23.53
C SER A 91 -12.19 -20.25 -24.44
N THR A 92 -13.41 -20.56 -23.97
CA THR A 92 -14.28 -21.59 -24.57
C THR A 92 -15.65 -21.11 -25.05
N LEU A 93 -16.18 -20.02 -24.48
CA LEU A 93 -17.53 -19.48 -24.69
C LEU A 93 -18.64 -20.54 -24.53
N LYS A 94 -18.47 -21.43 -23.54
CA LYS A 94 -19.44 -22.48 -23.21
C LYS A 94 -20.29 -22.10 -22.03
N TYR A 95 -21.57 -22.46 -22.09
CA TYR A 95 -22.54 -22.19 -21.02
C TYR A 95 -22.10 -22.79 -19.67
N GLU A 96 -21.51 -23.99 -19.67
CA GLU A 96 -21.00 -24.64 -18.46
C GLU A 96 -19.87 -23.84 -17.82
N MET A 97 -19.00 -23.23 -18.64
CA MET A 97 -17.91 -22.39 -18.16
C MET A 97 -18.38 -20.99 -17.78
N GLN A 98 -19.42 -20.46 -18.44
CA GLN A 98 -20.10 -19.23 -18.04
C GLN A 98 -20.64 -19.36 -16.60
N LEU A 99 -21.29 -20.49 -16.28
CA LEU A 99 -21.73 -20.77 -14.91
C LEU A 99 -20.55 -20.84 -13.92
N ALA A 100 -19.42 -21.39 -14.36
CA ALA A 100 -18.20 -21.46 -13.55
C ALA A 100 -17.54 -20.10 -13.33
N ASP A 101 -17.82 -19.09 -14.14
CA ASP A 101 -17.40 -17.70 -13.94
C ASP A 101 -18.37 -16.95 -13.02
N GLU A 102 -19.65 -16.91 -13.41
CA GLU A 102 -20.65 -16.04 -12.80
C GLU A 102 -21.09 -16.52 -11.40
N LEU A 103 -21.33 -17.82 -11.20
CA LEU A 103 -21.85 -18.33 -9.92
C LEU A 103 -20.83 -18.17 -8.77
N PRO A 104 -19.52 -18.47 -8.94
CA PRO A 104 -18.53 -18.22 -7.90
C PRO A 104 -18.42 -16.76 -7.46
N MET A 105 -18.80 -15.80 -8.29
CA MET A 105 -18.86 -14.39 -7.86
C MET A 105 -19.87 -14.22 -6.71
N ILE A 106 -21.07 -14.79 -6.84
CA ILE A 106 -22.11 -14.76 -5.79
C ILE A 106 -21.60 -15.45 -4.52
N TYR A 107 -21.01 -16.64 -4.67
CA TYR A 107 -20.53 -17.42 -3.53
C TYR A 107 -19.43 -16.70 -2.76
N THR A 108 -18.50 -16.06 -3.47
CA THR A 108 -17.40 -15.30 -2.88
C THR A 108 -17.92 -14.08 -2.12
N VAL A 109 -18.91 -13.36 -2.68
CA VAL A 109 -19.54 -12.25 -1.95
C VAL A 109 -20.33 -12.75 -0.75
N CYS A 110 -21.02 -13.90 -0.82
CA CYS A 110 -21.64 -14.53 0.35
C CYS A 110 -20.61 -14.85 1.46
N ILE A 111 -19.42 -15.35 1.12
CA ILE A 111 -18.34 -15.57 2.09
C ILE A 111 -17.90 -14.25 2.74
N MET A 112 -17.74 -13.18 1.94
CA MET A 112 -17.40 -11.85 2.44
C MET A 112 -18.51 -11.22 3.28
N ALA A 113 -19.77 -11.46 2.92
CA ALA A 113 -20.94 -11.08 3.68
C ALA A 113 -20.96 -11.82 5.02
N TYR A 114 -20.70 -13.13 5.02
CA TYR A 114 -20.57 -13.90 6.27
C TYR A 114 -19.47 -13.31 7.16
N ALA A 115 -18.25 -13.10 6.62
CA ALA A 115 -17.15 -12.46 7.35
C ALA A 115 -17.53 -11.08 7.92
N THR A 116 -18.50 -10.41 7.29
CA THR A 116 -18.95 -9.07 7.64
C THR A 116 -20.07 -9.02 8.67
N PHE A 117 -21.13 -9.79 8.46
CA PHE A 117 -22.34 -9.78 9.28
C PHE A 117 -22.20 -10.66 10.53
N SER A 118 -21.39 -11.72 10.47
CA SER A 118 -21.20 -12.68 11.57
C SER A 118 -20.15 -12.24 12.61
N TYR A 119 -19.34 -11.22 12.28
CA TYR A 119 -18.25 -10.76 13.14
C TYR A 119 -18.73 -10.36 14.54
N ASN A 120 -18.07 -10.94 15.55
CA ASN A 120 -18.36 -10.74 16.98
C ASN A 120 -19.85 -10.93 17.33
N ARG A 121 -20.46 -11.98 16.77
CA ARG A 121 -21.83 -12.42 17.06
C ARG A 121 -21.82 -13.78 17.76
N PRO A 122 -22.82 -14.09 18.60
CA PRO A 122 -22.97 -15.42 19.18
C PRO A 122 -23.09 -16.51 18.10
N LEU A 123 -22.62 -17.72 18.41
CA LEU A 123 -22.61 -18.86 17.48
C LEU A 123 -23.97 -19.12 16.82
N LYS A 124 -25.07 -19.03 17.59
CA LYS A 124 -26.44 -19.19 17.05
C LYS A 124 -26.74 -18.21 15.92
N THR A 125 -26.35 -16.95 16.09
CA THR A 125 -26.53 -15.91 15.08
C THR A 125 -25.60 -16.12 13.89
N GLN A 126 -24.36 -16.59 14.11
CA GLN A 126 -23.44 -16.92 13.02
C GLN A 126 -24.00 -18.05 12.15
N ILE A 127 -24.51 -19.12 12.76
CA ILE A 127 -25.16 -20.23 12.06
C ILE A 127 -26.38 -19.73 11.28
N LEU A 128 -27.24 -18.90 11.89
CA LEU A 128 -28.39 -18.34 11.19
C LEU A 128 -27.99 -17.52 9.95
N ILE A 129 -26.97 -16.66 10.07
CA ILE A 129 -26.44 -15.87 8.95
C ILE A 129 -25.85 -16.80 7.87
N ALA A 130 -25.08 -17.81 8.25
CA ALA A 130 -24.49 -18.77 7.32
C ALA A 130 -25.58 -19.52 6.54
N THR A 131 -26.57 -20.09 7.24
CA THR A 131 -27.69 -20.79 6.62
C THR A 131 -28.50 -19.87 5.70
N GLY A 132 -28.74 -18.62 6.12
CA GLY A 132 -29.42 -17.62 5.31
C GLY A 132 -28.66 -17.29 4.01
N LEU A 133 -27.35 -17.09 4.10
CA LEU A 133 -26.50 -16.80 2.93
C LEU A 133 -26.35 -17.99 1.98
N VAL A 134 -26.28 -19.21 2.53
CA VAL A 134 -26.29 -20.45 1.73
C VAL A 134 -27.64 -20.62 1.03
N GLY A 135 -28.75 -20.40 1.74
CA GLY A 135 -30.09 -20.43 1.15
C GLY A 135 -30.27 -19.40 0.04
N LEU A 136 -29.76 -18.17 0.24
CA LEU A 136 -29.77 -17.11 -0.77
C LEU A 136 -28.94 -17.49 -2.00
N ALA A 137 -27.72 -18.00 -1.81
CA ALA A 137 -26.86 -18.44 -2.90
C ALA A 137 -27.51 -19.59 -3.69
N ALA A 138 -28.12 -20.56 -3.00
CA ALA A 138 -28.85 -21.67 -3.62
C ALA A 138 -30.06 -21.18 -4.42
N PHE A 139 -30.84 -20.25 -3.87
CA PHE A 139 -31.97 -19.64 -4.56
C PHE A 139 -31.54 -18.92 -5.84
N ILE A 140 -30.52 -18.04 -5.76
CA ILE A 140 -29.98 -17.32 -6.92
C ILE A 140 -29.49 -18.31 -7.98
N THR A 141 -28.79 -19.36 -7.57
CA THR A 141 -28.25 -20.38 -8.49
C THR A 141 -29.35 -21.14 -9.20
N ILE A 142 -30.33 -21.66 -8.46
CA ILE A 142 -31.44 -22.44 -9.03
C ILE A 142 -32.23 -21.56 -9.99
N TYR A 143 -32.56 -20.33 -9.59
CA TYR A 143 -33.28 -19.40 -10.46
C TYR A 143 -32.47 -19.08 -11.71
N TYR A 144 -31.18 -18.79 -11.58
CA TYR A 144 -30.31 -18.45 -12.70
C TYR A 144 -30.19 -19.61 -13.72
N LEU A 145 -30.09 -20.85 -13.24
CA LEU A 145 -30.06 -22.03 -14.11
C LEU A 145 -31.35 -22.23 -14.93
N HIS A 146 -32.50 -21.79 -14.41
CA HIS A 146 -33.79 -21.89 -15.09
C HIS A 146 -34.05 -20.69 -16.00
N ALA A 147 -33.85 -19.47 -15.49
CA ALA A 147 -34.14 -18.24 -16.21
C ALA A 147 -33.11 -17.91 -17.29
N LYS A 148 -31.83 -18.29 -17.07
CA LYS A 148 -30.69 -18.01 -17.95
C LYS A 148 -30.53 -16.52 -18.32
N ASP A 149 -31.02 -15.64 -17.45
CA ASP A 149 -31.00 -14.19 -17.64
C ASP A 149 -29.79 -13.57 -16.92
N PRO A 150 -28.74 -13.14 -17.65
CA PRO A 150 -27.54 -12.57 -17.05
C PRO A 150 -27.81 -11.25 -16.30
N VAL A 151 -28.89 -10.53 -16.64
CA VAL A 151 -29.24 -9.28 -15.93
C VAL A 151 -29.67 -9.57 -14.50
N PHE A 152 -30.44 -10.64 -14.27
CA PHE A 152 -30.79 -11.08 -12.93
C PHE A 152 -29.55 -11.34 -12.07
N HIS A 153 -28.55 -12.05 -12.63
CA HIS A 153 -27.28 -12.32 -11.94
C HIS A 153 -26.57 -11.01 -11.57
N GLN A 154 -26.41 -10.09 -12.53
CA GLN A 154 -25.73 -8.81 -12.33
C GLN A 154 -26.38 -7.98 -11.22
N VAL A 155 -27.72 -7.91 -11.21
CA VAL A 155 -28.47 -7.18 -10.18
C VAL A 155 -28.31 -7.84 -8.81
N ALA A 156 -28.44 -9.17 -8.72
CA ALA A 156 -28.27 -9.91 -7.48
C ALA A 156 -26.86 -9.73 -6.90
N TYR A 157 -25.83 -9.86 -7.75
CA TYR A 157 -24.44 -9.62 -7.39
C TYR A 157 -24.21 -8.18 -6.91
N GLY A 158 -24.74 -7.18 -7.63
CA GLY A 158 -24.62 -5.77 -7.29
C GLY A 158 -25.23 -5.44 -5.93
N LEU A 159 -26.47 -5.90 -5.67
CA LEU A 159 -27.16 -5.67 -4.40
C LEU A 159 -26.45 -6.35 -3.22
N LEU A 160 -25.99 -7.59 -3.40
CA LEU A 160 -25.28 -8.33 -2.36
C LEU A 160 -23.91 -7.67 -2.04
N THR A 161 -23.21 -7.20 -3.07
CA THR A 161 -21.92 -6.50 -2.92
C THR A 161 -22.12 -5.15 -2.22
N LEU A 162 -23.09 -4.35 -2.67
CA LEU A 162 -23.40 -3.05 -2.08
C LEU A 162 -23.79 -3.18 -0.60
N SER A 163 -24.70 -4.11 -0.27
CA SER A 163 -25.12 -4.34 1.12
C SER A 163 -23.95 -4.76 2.01
N THR A 164 -23.03 -5.58 1.51
CA THR A 164 -21.81 -5.98 2.23
C THR A 164 -20.87 -4.80 2.47
N ILE A 165 -20.64 -3.96 1.45
CA ILE A 165 -19.79 -2.76 1.56
C ILE A 165 -20.39 -1.74 2.55
N VAL A 166 -21.68 -1.44 2.41
CA VAL A 166 -22.40 -0.52 3.32
C VAL A 166 -22.31 -1.01 4.76
N ARG A 167 -22.49 -2.31 4.98
CA ARG A 167 -22.30 -2.91 6.31
C ARG A 167 -20.85 -2.79 6.80
N GLY A 168 -19.86 -2.95 5.92
CA GLY A 168 -18.45 -2.74 6.22
C GLY A 168 -18.18 -1.32 6.72
N PHE A 169 -18.67 -0.31 6.01
CA PHE A 169 -18.54 1.10 6.43
C PHE A 169 -19.24 1.38 7.75
N TYR A 170 -20.44 0.82 7.97
CA TYR A 170 -21.11 0.92 9.25
C TYR A 170 -20.25 0.37 10.40
N VAL A 171 -19.64 -0.81 10.22
CA VAL A 171 -18.76 -1.40 11.24
C VAL A 171 -17.51 -0.53 11.45
N MET A 172 -16.89 -0.05 10.37
CA MET A 172 -15.72 0.81 10.44
C MET A 172 -16.02 2.11 11.21
N TYR A 173 -17.12 2.77 10.91
CA TYR A 173 -17.46 4.08 11.48
C TYR A 173 -18.00 3.98 12.91
N TYR A 174 -18.91 3.03 13.18
CA TYR A 174 -19.61 2.97 14.47
C TYR A 174 -19.00 2.02 15.48
N LYS A 175 -18.17 1.05 15.06
CA LYS A 175 -17.52 0.12 15.98
C LYS A 175 -16.01 0.33 16.04
N LEU A 176 -15.35 0.34 14.89
CA LEU A 176 -13.90 0.38 14.83
C LEU A 176 -13.34 1.75 15.22
N LYS A 177 -13.86 2.85 14.64
CA LYS A 177 -13.37 4.21 14.95
C LYS A 177 -13.41 4.52 16.47
N PRO A 178 -14.52 4.32 17.20
CA PRO A 178 -14.54 4.54 18.65
C PRO A 178 -13.54 3.65 19.41
N ALA A 179 -13.39 2.39 19.00
CA ALA A 179 -12.45 1.46 19.63
C ALA A 179 -10.99 1.92 19.45
N LEU A 180 -10.61 2.34 18.25
CA LEU A 180 -9.29 2.89 17.95
C LEU A 180 -9.03 4.18 18.71
N CYS A 181 -9.97 5.13 18.70
CA CYS A 181 -9.83 6.40 19.42
C CYS A 181 -9.66 6.20 20.94
N LYS A 182 -10.31 5.18 21.51
CA LYS A 182 -10.18 4.85 22.93
C LYS A 182 -8.81 4.24 23.26
N ARG A 183 -8.23 3.44 22.36
CA ARG A 183 -6.93 2.77 22.58
C ARG A 183 -5.76 3.72 22.33
N ASN A 184 -5.72 4.36 21.16
CA ASN A 184 -4.72 5.36 20.81
C ASN A 184 -5.29 6.34 19.75
N PRO A 185 -5.61 7.60 20.11
CA PRO A 185 -6.26 8.51 19.19
C PRO A 185 -5.40 8.87 17.97
N VAL A 186 -4.09 9.09 18.18
CA VAL A 186 -3.17 9.50 17.10
C VAL A 186 -2.97 8.37 16.09
N GLN A 187 -2.68 7.16 16.57
CA GLN A 187 -2.52 5.99 15.69
C GLN A 187 -3.86 5.60 15.05
N GLY A 188 -4.96 5.70 15.80
CA GLY A 188 -6.31 5.41 15.32
C GLY A 188 -6.71 6.26 14.12
N GLU A 189 -6.43 7.58 14.15
CA GLU A 189 -6.69 8.46 13.02
C GLU A 189 -5.90 8.08 11.77
N LEU A 190 -4.62 7.71 11.93
CA LEU A 190 -3.77 7.26 10.82
C LEU A 190 -4.31 5.97 10.19
N ILE A 191 -4.69 4.99 11.02
CA ILE A 191 -5.28 3.71 10.55
C ILE A 191 -6.60 3.97 9.81
N LEU A 192 -7.47 4.83 10.35
CA LEU A 192 -8.74 5.16 9.70
C LEU A 192 -8.51 5.85 8.36
N LYS A 193 -7.53 6.76 8.26
CA LYS A 193 -7.16 7.38 6.99
C LYS A 193 -6.71 6.34 5.96
N GLN A 194 -5.85 5.41 6.36
CA GLN A 194 -5.41 4.29 5.51
C GLN A 194 -6.58 3.41 5.07
N MET A 195 -7.50 3.08 5.99
CA MET A 195 -8.69 2.28 5.67
C MET A 195 -9.62 2.98 4.68
N TRP A 196 -9.84 4.29 4.84
CA TRP A 196 -10.60 5.08 3.88
C TRP A 196 -9.94 5.06 2.50
N GLN A 197 -8.63 5.30 2.42
CA GLN A 197 -7.89 5.26 1.16
C GLN A 197 -7.97 3.88 0.49
N LEU A 198 -7.85 2.80 1.27
CA LEU A 198 -7.92 1.43 0.75
C LEU A 198 -9.34 1.09 0.25
N ALA A 199 -10.38 1.48 0.99
CA ALA A 199 -11.77 1.24 0.59
C ALA A 199 -12.17 2.09 -0.63
N THR A 200 -11.83 3.39 -0.65
CA THR A 200 -12.20 4.28 -1.76
C THR A 200 -11.45 3.94 -3.03
N SER A 201 -10.17 3.55 -2.95
CA SER A 201 -9.43 3.04 -4.12
C SER A 201 -10.04 1.75 -4.67
N GLY A 202 -10.40 0.81 -3.79
CA GLY A 202 -11.12 -0.42 -4.16
C GLY A 202 -12.42 -0.15 -4.92
N ILE A 203 -13.27 0.74 -4.37
CA ILE A 203 -14.55 1.12 -4.96
C ILE A 203 -14.34 1.88 -6.28
N ALA A 204 -13.39 2.82 -6.32
CA ALA A 204 -13.09 3.58 -7.52
C ALA A 204 -12.66 2.66 -8.67
N MET A 205 -11.74 1.72 -8.42
CA MET A 205 -11.35 0.73 -9.43
C MET A 205 -12.55 -0.10 -9.91
N PHE A 206 -13.41 -0.54 -8.99
CA PHE A 206 -14.60 -1.32 -9.35
C PHE A 206 -15.57 -0.53 -10.24
N LEU A 207 -15.85 0.74 -9.89
CA LEU A 207 -16.72 1.62 -10.67
C LEU A 207 -16.11 2.00 -12.02
N THR A 208 -14.81 2.26 -12.08
CA THR A 208 -14.10 2.51 -13.35
C THR A 208 -14.13 1.27 -14.24
N GLY A 209 -13.91 0.08 -13.68
CA GLY A 209 -14.09 -1.18 -14.39
C GLY A 209 -15.50 -1.29 -14.95
N PHE A 210 -16.52 -1.09 -14.10
CA PHE A 210 -17.93 -1.18 -14.51
C PHE A 210 -18.28 -0.19 -15.63
N PHE A 211 -17.71 1.01 -15.57
CA PHE A 211 -17.86 2.01 -16.62
C PHE A 211 -17.25 1.54 -17.94
N LEU A 212 -16.01 1.05 -17.94
CA LEU A 212 -15.35 0.53 -19.15
C LEU A 212 -16.08 -0.68 -19.73
N TRP A 213 -16.57 -1.56 -18.87
CA TRP A 213 -17.42 -2.69 -19.26
C TRP A 213 -18.69 -2.24 -19.99
N ASN A 214 -19.40 -1.23 -19.47
CA ASN A 214 -20.60 -0.70 -20.14
C ASN A 214 -20.25 -0.02 -21.47
N LEU A 215 -19.13 0.70 -21.56
CA LEU A 215 -18.68 1.26 -22.83
C LEU A 215 -18.43 0.17 -23.87
N ASP A 216 -17.78 -0.93 -23.48
CA ASP A 216 -17.50 -2.07 -24.34
C ASP A 216 -18.80 -2.70 -24.87
N ASN A 217 -19.79 -2.89 -24.00
CA ASN A 217 -21.10 -3.45 -24.39
C ASN A 217 -21.90 -2.52 -25.31
N ILE A 218 -21.99 -1.22 -24.98
CA ILE A 218 -22.86 -0.27 -25.71
C ILE A 218 -22.24 0.15 -27.04
N PHE A 219 -20.94 0.42 -27.07
CA PHE A 219 -20.25 0.96 -28.24
C PHE A 219 -19.43 -0.08 -29.00
N CYS A 220 -19.68 -1.38 -28.78
CA CYS A 220 -18.86 -2.47 -29.33
C CYS A 220 -18.57 -2.32 -30.82
N LYS A 221 -19.58 -2.06 -31.65
CA LYS A 221 -19.41 -1.90 -33.10
C LYS A 221 -18.41 -0.80 -33.48
N HIS A 222 -18.45 0.34 -32.79
CA HIS A 222 -17.53 1.46 -33.02
C HIS A 222 -16.13 1.15 -32.50
N ILE A 223 -16.04 0.50 -31.34
CA ILE A 223 -14.78 0.06 -30.74
C ILE A 223 -14.09 -0.96 -31.65
N THR A 224 -14.79 -1.99 -32.12
CA THR A 224 -14.27 -3.01 -33.04
C THR A 224 -13.77 -2.41 -34.35
N THR A 225 -14.52 -1.47 -34.95
CA THR A 225 -14.04 -0.76 -36.16
C THR A 225 -12.73 -0.03 -35.88
N THR A 226 -12.61 0.58 -34.69
CA THR A 226 -11.38 1.27 -34.26
C THR A 226 -10.23 0.27 -34.01
N LYS A 227 -10.52 -0.91 -33.42
CA LYS A 227 -9.56 -2.00 -33.24
C LYS A 227 -8.98 -2.47 -34.57
N GLN A 228 -9.83 -2.61 -35.59
CA GLN A 228 -9.41 -2.95 -36.96
C GLN A 228 -8.53 -1.86 -37.60
N HIS A 229 -8.66 -0.58 -37.23
CA HIS A 229 -7.76 0.46 -37.72
C HIS A 229 -6.42 0.51 -36.97
N LEU A 230 -6.44 0.31 -35.64
CA LEU A 230 -5.23 0.38 -34.80
C LEU A 230 -4.33 -0.85 -34.95
N GLN A 231 -4.90 -2.01 -35.25
CA GLN A 231 -4.24 -3.30 -35.35
C GLN A 231 -3.58 -3.76 -34.03
N LEU A 232 -3.19 -5.03 -33.94
CA LEU A 232 -2.44 -5.53 -32.79
C LEU A 232 -1.00 -5.01 -32.83
N PRO A 233 -0.36 -4.77 -31.67
CA PRO A 233 -0.86 -5.01 -30.32
C PRO A 233 -1.68 -3.84 -29.73
N TRP A 234 -1.77 -2.71 -30.42
CA TRP A 234 -2.34 -1.48 -29.87
C TRP A 234 -3.86 -1.56 -29.64
N SER A 235 -4.56 -2.38 -30.43
CA SER A 235 -6.00 -2.65 -30.25
C SER A 235 -6.34 -3.26 -28.88
N VAL A 236 -5.39 -3.92 -28.21
CA VAL A 236 -5.59 -4.55 -26.88
C VAL A 236 -6.04 -3.53 -25.83
N VAL A 237 -5.61 -2.26 -25.95
CA VAL A 237 -6.00 -1.19 -25.02
C VAL A 237 -7.50 -0.88 -25.10
N LEU A 238 -8.15 -1.21 -26.23
CA LEU A 238 -9.57 -0.99 -26.43
C LEU A 238 -10.45 -2.16 -25.95
N GLU A 239 -9.88 -3.25 -25.46
CA GLU A 239 -10.65 -4.37 -24.88
C GLU A 239 -11.19 -3.97 -23.50
N GLY A 240 -12.37 -3.34 -23.48
CA GLY A 240 -12.95 -2.77 -22.27
C GLY A 240 -13.31 -3.83 -21.22
N HIS A 241 -13.77 -5.00 -21.67
CA HIS A 241 -14.02 -6.17 -20.80
C HIS A 241 -12.73 -6.72 -20.17
N GLY A 242 -11.60 -6.66 -20.87
CA GLY A 242 -10.28 -7.01 -20.32
C GLY A 242 -9.85 -6.07 -19.19
N TRP A 243 -10.08 -4.76 -19.36
CA TRP A 243 -9.84 -3.79 -18.28
C TRP A 243 -10.78 -3.98 -17.09
N TRP A 244 -12.02 -4.42 -17.33
CA TRP A 244 -12.95 -4.80 -16.27
C TRP A 244 -12.35 -5.88 -15.37
N HIS A 245 -11.76 -6.95 -15.91
CA HIS A 245 -11.10 -7.99 -15.10
C HIS A 245 -9.96 -7.43 -14.26
N ILE A 246 -9.08 -6.62 -14.86
CA ILE A 246 -7.94 -6.02 -14.16
C ILE A 246 -8.42 -5.15 -12.98
N LEU A 247 -9.36 -4.25 -13.25
CA LEU A 247 -9.81 -3.24 -12.29
C LEU A 247 -10.70 -3.84 -11.22
N THR A 248 -11.62 -4.74 -11.56
CA THR A 248 -12.48 -5.40 -10.57
C THR A 248 -11.72 -6.43 -9.75
N GLY A 249 -10.76 -7.16 -10.34
CA GLY A 249 -9.85 -8.03 -9.59
C GLY A 249 -9.05 -7.24 -8.56
N ALA A 250 -8.35 -6.19 -9.00
CA ALA A 250 -7.62 -5.30 -8.10
C ALA A 250 -8.54 -4.66 -7.03
N GLY A 251 -9.73 -4.18 -7.44
CA GLY A 251 -10.72 -3.58 -6.55
C GLY A 251 -11.24 -4.55 -5.49
N ALA A 252 -11.63 -5.76 -5.89
CA ALA A 252 -12.08 -6.81 -4.98
C ALA A 252 -10.95 -7.24 -4.02
N TYR A 253 -9.71 -7.33 -4.48
CA TYR A 253 -8.56 -7.56 -3.59
C TYR A 253 -8.41 -6.47 -2.52
N HIS A 254 -8.57 -5.19 -2.90
CA HIS A 254 -8.53 -4.08 -1.95
C HIS A 254 -9.67 -4.17 -0.92
N LEU A 255 -10.88 -4.54 -1.34
CA LEU A 255 -12.02 -4.70 -0.43
C LEU A 255 -11.87 -5.90 0.50
N ILE A 256 -11.32 -7.02 0.03
CA ILE A 256 -10.99 -8.18 0.87
C ILE A 256 -9.94 -7.78 1.91
N LEU A 257 -8.87 -7.10 1.50
CA LEU A 257 -7.85 -6.62 2.43
C LEU A 257 -8.35 -5.56 3.40
N TRP A 258 -9.21 -4.65 2.96
CA TRP A 258 -9.85 -3.67 3.82
C TRP A 258 -10.65 -4.37 4.92
N ARG A 259 -11.38 -5.42 4.58
CA ARG A 259 -12.10 -6.23 5.56
C ARG A 259 -11.16 -7.00 6.50
N LEU A 260 -10.10 -7.58 5.97
CA LEU A 260 -9.08 -8.29 6.75
C LEU A 260 -8.41 -7.35 7.76
N TRP A 261 -8.00 -6.17 7.30
CA TRP A 261 -7.38 -5.15 8.13
C TRP A 261 -8.35 -4.64 9.19
N SER A 262 -9.60 -4.37 8.80
CA SER A 262 -10.65 -3.98 9.75
C SER A 262 -10.88 -5.03 10.83
N ASN A 263 -10.92 -6.32 10.48
CA ASN A 263 -11.06 -7.40 11.46
C ASN A 263 -9.87 -7.44 12.43
N LYS A 264 -8.62 -7.34 11.92
CA LYS A 264 -7.43 -7.31 12.78
C LYS A 264 -7.44 -6.14 13.75
N CYS A 265 -7.80 -4.93 13.30
CA CYS A 265 -7.90 -3.78 14.20
C CYS A 265 -9.10 -3.90 15.18
N LEU A 266 -10.22 -4.51 14.78
CA LEU A 266 -11.32 -4.75 15.72
C LEU A 266 -10.90 -5.72 16.84
N ASP A 267 -10.05 -6.70 16.52
CA ASP A 267 -9.46 -7.66 17.47
C ASP A 267 -8.33 -7.04 18.33
N GLY A 268 -7.94 -5.78 18.07
CA GLY A 268 -6.87 -5.09 18.79
C GLY A 268 -5.45 -5.37 18.28
N GLY A 269 -5.31 -5.96 17.09
CA GLY A 269 -4.03 -6.34 16.49
C GLY A 269 -3.28 -5.20 15.79
N GLU A 270 -3.69 -3.94 15.95
CA GLU A 270 -3.04 -2.81 15.26
C GLU A 270 -1.62 -2.46 15.74
N GLU A 271 -1.16 -3.01 16.86
CA GLU A 271 0.22 -2.86 17.31
C GLU A 271 1.16 -3.89 16.67
N GLU A 272 0.65 -5.11 16.50
CA GLU A 272 1.36 -6.27 15.93
C GLU A 272 1.39 -6.24 14.40
N PHE A 273 0.36 -5.71 13.76
CA PHE A 273 0.20 -5.71 12.31
C PHE A 273 0.25 -4.29 11.73
N VAL A 274 0.67 -4.19 10.47
CA VAL A 274 0.68 -2.94 9.72
C VAL A 274 0.19 -3.18 8.29
N LEU A 275 -0.51 -2.18 7.74
CA LEU A 275 -0.80 -2.12 6.31
C LEU A 275 0.43 -1.56 5.58
N ASP A 276 1.16 -2.44 4.88
CA ASP A 276 2.20 -2.05 3.93
C ASP A 276 1.56 -1.71 2.59
N TRP A 277 1.46 -0.41 2.30
CA TRP A 277 0.91 0.06 1.05
C TRP A 277 1.36 1.48 0.70
N VAL A 278 1.89 1.62 -0.52
CA VAL A 278 2.12 2.91 -1.17
C VAL A 278 1.24 2.97 -2.40
N PRO A 279 0.22 3.85 -2.45
CA PRO A 279 -0.71 3.94 -3.57
C PRO A 279 0.00 3.99 -4.92
N MET A 280 -0.52 3.23 -5.89
CA MET A 280 0.01 3.09 -7.25
C MET A 280 1.42 2.49 -7.39
N ARG A 281 2.16 2.24 -6.30
CA ARG A 281 3.52 1.68 -6.35
C ARG A 281 3.58 0.25 -5.87
N THR A 282 2.88 -0.07 -4.79
CA THR A 282 2.88 -1.40 -4.20
C THR A 282 1.48 -1.98 -4.13
N VAL A 283 1.40 -3.30 -4.18
CA VAL A 283 0.17 -4.03 -3.88
C VAL A 283 -0.03 -4.00 -2.37
N PRO A 284 -1.20 -3.55 -1.86
CA PRO A 284 -1.42 -3.46 -0.42
C PRO A 284 -1.29 -4.82 0.26
N GLN A 285 -0.72 -4.86 1.46
CA GLN A 285 -0.61 -6.09 2.27
C GLN A 285 -0.74 -5.79 3.75
N VAL A 286 -1.36 -6.70 4.50
CA VAL A 286 -1.33 -6.67 5.98
C VAL A 286 -0.25 -7.64 6.45
N LEU A 287 0.83 -7.07 7.00
CA LEU A 287 2.03 -7.80 7.42
C LEU A 287 2.14 -7.72 8.94
N VAL A 288 2.79 -8.72 9.55
CA VAL A 288 3.30 -8.58 10.92
C VAL A 288 4.38 -7.51 10.89
N ARG A 289 4.31 -6.57 11.83
CA ARG A 289 5.31 -5.54 12.01
C ARG A 289 6.63 -6.24 12.32
N GLU A 290 7.68 -6.00 11.53
CA GLU A 290 9.01 -6.50 11.86
C GLU A 290 9.58 -5.65 13.01
N ILE A 291 9.14 -5.96 14.23
CA ILE A 291 9.46 -5.16 15.41
C ILE A 291 10.94 -5.27 15.75
N GLU A 292 11.59 -6.41 15.48
CA GLU A 292 13.01 -6.61 15.74
C GLU A 292 13.91 -5.75 14.85
N SER A 293 13.66 -5.70 13.54
CA SER A 293 14.45 -4.89 12.61
C SER A 293 14.24 -3.39 12.87
N GLN A 294 13.00 -2.98 13.17
CA GLN A 294 12.69 -1.60 13.57
C GLN A 294 13.29 -1.23 14.93
N ALA A 295 13.29 -2.14 15.91
CA ALA A 295 13.90 -1.90 17.22
C ALA A 295 15.43 -1.75 17.12
N ILE A 296 16.08 -2.62 16.33
CA ILE A 296 17.52 -2.53 16.06
C ILE A 296 17.85 -1.22 15.35
N ALA A 297 17.09 -0.85 14.31
CA ALA A 297 17.29 0.41 13.59
C ALA A 297 17.04 1.65 14.49
N ALA A 298 16.02 1.61 15.34
CA ALA A 298 15.75 2.67 16.30
C ALA A 298 16.87 2.81 17.34
N GLN A 299 17.38 1.69 17.87
CA GLN A 299 18.51 1.69 18.80
C GLN A 299 19.80 2.24 18.18
N GLN A 300 20.07 1.92 16.91
CA GLN A 300 21.19 2.52 16.17
C GLN A 300 21.03 4.04 16.04
N GLN A 301 19.83 4.52 15.69
CA GLN A 301 19.55 5.96 15.59
C GLN A 301 19.65 6.68 16.95
N ILE A 302 19.19 6.07 18.04
CA ILE A 302 19.36 6.60 19.40
C ILE A 302 20.84 6.81 19.73
N GLY A 303 21.69 5.82 19.41
CA GLY A 303 23.14 5.91 19.61
C GLY A 303 23.76 7.12 18.88
N LEU A 304 23.40 7.31 17.61
CA LEU A 304 23.87 8.43 16.80
C LEU A 304 23.38 9.79 17.36
N VAL A 305 22.10 9.91 17.71
CA VAL A 305 21.54 11.16 18.23
C VAL A 305 22.14 11.50 19.60
N ARG A 306 22.36 10.51 20.49
CA ARG A 306 23.05 10.73 21.78
C ARG A 306 24.48 11.21 21.58
N ALA A 307 25.21 10.65 20.62
CA ALA A 307 26.56 11.09 20.30
C ALA A 307 26.58 12.55 19.79
N HIS A 308 25.65 12.92 18.91
CA HIS A 308 25.50 14.30 18.44
C HIS A 308 25.12 15.26 19.57
N LEU A 309 24.17 14.89 20.43
CA LEU A 309 23.76 15.69 21.58
C LEU A 309 24.94 15.94 22.53
N ALA A 310 25.71 14.90 22.84
CA ALA A 310 26.89 15.02 23.69
C ALA A 310 27.98 15.92 23.07
N SER A 311 28.18 15.84 21.74
CA SER A 311 29.10 16.73 21.03
C SER A 311 28.65 18.19 21.13
N LYS A 312 27.37 18.47 20.85
CA LYS A 312 26.81 19.82 20.89
C LYS A 312 26.79 20.41 22.30
N GLN A 313 26.51 19.60 23.32
CA GLN A 313 26.61 20.02 24.71
C GLN A 313 28.06 20.35 25.13
N ARG A 314 29.07 19.65 24.59
CA ARG A 314 30.48 20.00 24.81
C ARG A 314 30.83 21.32 24.14
N GLU A 315 30.42 21.54 22.89
CA GLU A 315 30.60 22.81 22.17
C GLU A 315 29.96 23.98 22.92
N MET A 316 28.72 23.81 23.39
CA MET A 316 28.00 24.82 24.17
C MET A 316 28.75 25.19 25.47
N ARG A 317 29.22 24.19 26.23
CA ARG A 317 29.99 24.43 27.46
C ARG A 317 31.30 25.14 27.18
N LEU A 318 32.00 24.77 26.11
CA LEU A 318 33.25 25.43 25.72
C LEU A 318 32.99 26.90 25.33
N ALA A 319 31.93 27.18 24.60
CA ALA A 319 31.54 28.56 24.24
C ALA A 319 31.15 29.38 25.48
N GLN A 320 30.39 28.80 26.41
CA GLN A 320 30.03 29.45 27.68
C GLN A 320 31.26 29.78 28.54
N LEU A 321 32.20 28.84 28.67
CA LEU A 321 33.46 29.05 29.38
C LEU A 321 34.33 30.10 28.70
N THR A 322 34.45 30.05 27.37
CA THR A 322 35.21 31.04 26.60
C THR A 322 34.62 32.44 26.81
N ARG A 323 33.29 32.55 26.83
CA ARG A 323 32.60 33.82 27.11
C ARG A 323 32.82 34.29 28.54
N SER A 324 32.81 33.41 29.54
CA SER A 324 33.07 33.80 30.93
C SER A 324 34.51 34.27 31.13
N GLU A 325 35.49 33.58 30.54
CA GLU A 325 36.89 34.01 30.56
C GLU A 325 37.08 35.34 29.83
N LEU A 326 36.37 35.56 28.73
CA LEU A 326 36.45 36.83 28.01
C LEU A 326 35.81 38.00 28.80
N SER A 327 34.82 37.71 29.65
CA SER A 327 34.16 38.71 30.49
C SER A 327 34.95 39.09 31.74
N SER A 328 35.94 38.29 32.15
CA SER A 328 36.81 38.60 33.28
C SER A 328 37.99 39.52 32.90
N LEU A 329 38.21 39.73 31.60
CA LEU A 329 39.30 40.58 31.10
C LEU A 329 38.95 42.08 31.17
N PRO A 330 39.95 42.96 31.39
CA PRO A 330 39.77 44.41 31.26
C PRO A 330 39.30 44.82 29.86
N PRO A 331 38.46 45.86 29.72
CA PRO A 331 37.87 46.27 28.44
C PRO A 331 38.87 46.63 27.34
N ASP A 332 40.06 47.13 27.73
CA ASP A 332 41.10 47.59 26.81
C ASP A 332 42.05 46.46 26.36
N THR A 333 41.76 45.21 26.72
CA THR A 333 42.61 44.06 26.36
C THR A 333 42.43 43.71 24.88
N PRO A 334 43.50 43.65 24.07
CA PRO A 334 43.40 43.26 22.67
C PRO A 334 43.08 41.76 22.54
N VAL A 335 42.00 41.43 21.84
CA VAL A 335 41.52 40.05 21.62
C VAL A 335 41.60 39.68 20.15
N TYR A 336 41.91 38.41 19.88
CA TYR A 336 42.15 37.88 18.55
C TYR A 336 41.32 36.62 18.29
N GLU A 337 40.54 36.60 17.22
CA GLU A 337 39.77 35.43 16.77
C GLU A 337 40.58 34.63 15.73
N GLY A 338 40.71 33.31 15.91
CA GLY A 338 41.42 32.44 14.98
C GLY A 338 40.58 32.06 13.76
N VAL A 339 41.07 32.35 12.56
CA VAL A 339 40.36 32.04 11.30
C VAL A 339 40.98 30.80 10.64
N GLY A 340 40.57 29.60 11.08
CA GLY A 340 40.91 28.31 10.44
C GLY A 340 41.89 27.40 11.19
N LYS A 341 42.24 26.25 10.56
CA LYS A 341 43.12 25.23 11.16
C LYS A 341 44.61 25.60 11.05
N MET A 342 45.34 25.42 12.14
CA MET A 342 46.80 25.54 12.20
C MET A 342 47.42 24.30 11.54
N CYS A 343 47.80 24.38 10.26
CA CYS A 343 48.61 23.32 9.63
C CYS A 343 50.03 23.42 10.19
N VAL A 344 50.40 22.49 11.08
CA VAL A 344 51.77 22.33 11.55
C VAL A 344 52.57 21.70 10.41
N PHE A 345 53.35 22.51 9.69
CA PHE A 345 54.33 22.01 8.73
C PHE A 345 55.59 21.59 9.50
N THR A 346 55.86 20.29 9.57
CA THR A 346 57.19 19.78 9.91
C THR A 346 58.16 20.17 8.79
N LEU A 347 59.21 20.91 9.14
CA LEU A 347 60.26 21.36 8.22
C LEU A 347 60.91 20.16 7.51
N GLN A 348 60.60 19.98 6.22
CA GLN A 348 61.48 19.25 5.32
C GLN A 348 62.48 20.24 4.72
N SER A 349 63.76 19.93 4.89
CA SER A 349 64.91 20.74 4.49
C SER A 349 64.88 21.09 2.99
N GLY A 350 64.65 22.35 2.63
CA GLY A 350 64.90 22.79 1.25
C GLY A 350 64.24 24.07 0.73
N THR A 351 63.39 24.76 1.49
CA THR A 351 62.70 25.96 0.97
C THR A 351 63.25 27.29 1.52
N SER A 352 63.47 28.22 0.60
CA SER A 352 64.06 29.56 0.79
C SER A 352 63.33 30.41 1.83
N ILE A 353 64.12 31.08 2.68
CA ILE A 353 63.70 31.96 3.79
C ILE A 353 62.72 33.07 3.33
N CYS A 354 62.77 33.49 2.06
CA CYS A 354 61.85 34.50 1.52
C CYS A 354 60.39 34.03 1.37
N ASN A 355 60.13 32.73 1.19
CA ASN A 355 58.74 32.22 1.15
C ASN A 355 58.16 31.97 2.55
N LEU A 356 59.01 31.90 3.58
CA LEU A 356 58.59 31.62 4.96
C LEU A 356 57.97 32.86 5.64
N LEU A 357 58.41 34.07 5.27
CA LEU A 357 57.91 35.31 5.86
C LEU A 357 56.56 35.76 5.30
N LEU A 358 56.21 35.41 4.06
CA LEU A 358 54.96 35.86 3.43
C LEU A 358 53.73 34.99 3.78
N THR A 359 53.91 33.80 4.36
CA THR A 359 52.80 32.91 4.79
C THR A 359 52.48 32.98 6.29
N LEU A 360 53.15 33.88 7.01
CA LEU A 360 52.98 34.12 8.45
C LEU A 360 52.12 35.35 8.77
N SER A 361 51.76 36.15 7.76
CA SER A 361 50.93 37.33 7.94
C SER A 361 49.43 36.98 7.94
N LEU A 362 48.85 37.03 9.15
CA LEU A 362 47.42 37.18 9.50
C LEU A 362 46.55 35.91 9.48
N ARG A 363 46.61 35.12 10.56
CA ARG A 363 45.64 34.04 10.91
C ARG A 363 44.77 34.38 12.12
N PHE A 364 44.76 35.65 12.50
CA PHE A 364 43.98 36.16 13.62
C PHE A 364 43.42 37.52 13.23
N VAL A 365 42.13 37.71 13.43
CA VAL A 365 41.48 39.00 13.24
C VAL A 365 41.33 39.63 14.62
N GLY A 366 41.93 40.80 14.80
CA GLY A 366 41.75 41.60 16.01
C GLY A 366 40.33 42.11 16.05
N LEU A 367 39.60 41.78 17.12
CA LEU A 367 38.21 42.18 17.33
C LEU A 367 38.07 42.79 18.72
N PRO A 368 37.26 43.85 18.88
CA PRO A 368 36.90 44.35 20.19
C PRO A 368 36.27 43.23 21.05
N ALA A 369 36.67 43.13 22.32
CA ALA A 369 36.13 42.13 23.25
C ALA A 369 34.57 42.10 23.29
N PRO A 370 33.84 43.24 23.24
CA PRO A 370 32.38 43.23 23.21
C PRO A 370 31.78 42.56 21.97
N GLU A 371 32.40 42.75 20.81
CA GLU A 371 31.92 42.18 19.54
C GLU A 371 32.11 40.66 19.51
N LEU A 372 33.22 40.16 20.07
CA LEU A 372 33.44 38.73 20.21
C LEU A 372 32.49 38.09 21.24
N GLN A 373 32.19 38.78 22.34
CA GLN A 373 31.18 38.31 23.31
C GLN A 373 29.78 38.18 22.68
N ASP A 374 29.37 39.10 21.81
CA ASP A 374 28.07 39.07 21.14
C ASP A 374 27.99 37.91 20.12
N LYS A 375 29.07 37.69 19.34
CA LYS A 375 29.20 36.51 18.48
C LYS A 375 29.09 35.21 19.25
N LEU A 376 29.82 35.06 20.37
CA LEU A 376 29.71 33.87 21.22
C LEU A 376 28.30 33.73 21.82
N GLY A 377 27.64 34.84 22.17
CA GLY A 377 26.26 34.85 22.62
C GLY A 377 25.29 34.27 21.59
N THR A 378 25.46 34.65 20.32
CA THR A 378 24.65 34.14 19.21
C THR A 378 24.93 32.65 18.96
N GLN A 379 26.20 32.25 18.94
CA GLN A 379 26.58 30.83 18.79
C GLN A 379 26.01 29.95 19.91
N ILE A 380 26.03 30.40 21.17
CA ILE A 380 25.44 29.67 22.29
C ILE A 380 23.94 29.46 22.06
N LYS A 381 23.21 30.49 21.63
CA LYS A 381 21.77 30.43 21.37
C LYS A 381 21.44 29.48 20.21
N ASP A 382 22.22 29.49 19.15
CA ASP A 382 22.04 28.59 18.01
C ASP A 382 22.26 27.13 18.44
N ILE A 383 23.36 26.84 19.15
CA ILE A 383 23.64 25.50 19.68
C ILE A 383 22.54 25.05 20.65
N GLU A 384 22.01 25.95 21.48
CA GLU A 384 20.91 25.66 22.41
C GLU A 384 19.65 25.21 21.65
N THR A 385 19.24 25.93 20.60
CA THR A 385 18.11 25.53 19.76
C THR A 385 18.32 24.19 19.06
N GLU A 386 19.53 23.91 18.56
CA GLU A 386 19.87 22.59 18.00
C GLU A 386 19.80 21.47 19.04
N THR A 387 20.33 21.69 20.25
CA THR A 387 20.25 20.70 21.33
C THR A 387 18.81 20.41 21.76
N GLU A 388 17.92 21.41 21.76
CA GLU A 388 16.51 21.21 22.06
C GLU A 388 15.81 20.38 20.98
N ALA A 389 16.10 20.66 19.70
CA ALA A 389 15.56 19.88 18.58
C ALA A 389 16.06 18.43 18.60
N LEU A 390 17.35 18.21 18.86
CA LEU A 390 17.94 16.87 19.02
C LEU A 390 17.36 16.15 20.24
N GLY A 391 17.10 16.85 21.35
CA GLY A 391 16.47 16.31 22.54
C GLY A 391 15.04 15.81 22.28
N LYS A 392 14.22 16.61 21.57
CA LYS A 392 12.87 16.19 21.15
C LYS A 392 12.91 14.95 20.26
N ARG A 393 13.84 14.91 19.31
CA ARG A 393 14.06 13.75 18.44
C ARG A 393 14.50 12.51 19.22
N LEU A 394 15.42 12.67 20.19
CA LEU A 394 15.89 11.58 21.04
C LEU A 394 14.73 10.99 21.85
N HIS A 395 13.93 11.85 22.49
CA HIS A 395 12.78 11.43 23.28
C HIS A 395 11.74 10.65 22.47
N TYR A 396 11.48 11.08 21.23
CA TYR A 396 10.62 10.36 20.30
C TYR A 396 11.16 8.95 19.97
N LEU A 397 12.45 8.85 19.67
CA LEU A 397 13.10 7.59 19.32
C LEU A 397 13.14 6.62 20.52
N GLU A 398 13.43 7.12 21.73
CA GLU A 398 13.45 6.33 22.96
C GLU A 398 12.07 5.78 23.31
N THR A 399 11.02 6.61 23.20
CA THR A 399 9.63 6.17 23.41
C THR A 399 9.25 5.07 22.40
N THR A 400 9.64 5.24 21.13
CA THR A 400 9.38 4.24 20.08
C THR A 400 10.09 2.93 20.38
N ALA A 401 11.38 2.97 20.72
CA ALA A 401 12.17 1.77 21.03
C ALA A 401 11.66 1.04 22.28
N LYS A 402 11.25 1.78 23.32
CA LYS A 402 10.66 1.21 24.54
C LYS A 402 9.34 0.50 24.24
N ASN A 403 8.45 1.15 23.48
CA ASN A 403 7.18 0.55 23.08
C ASN A 403 7.40 -0.72 22.24
N SER A 404 8.40 -0.72 21.34
CA SER A 404 8.78 -1.90 20.58
C SER A 404 9.30 -3.04 21.48
N GLN A 405 10.14 -2.74 22.48
CA GLN A 405 10.65 -3.74 23.42
C GLN A 405 9.55 -4.36 24.30
N GLU A 406 8.66 -3.53 24.86
CA GLU A 406 7.53 -4.00 25.66
C GLU A 406 6.60 -4.90 24.84
N HIS A 407 6.41 -4.59 23.55
CA HIS A 407 5.64 -5.42 22.63
C HIS A 407 6.34 -6.77 22.33
N ILE A 408 7.66 -6.77 22.12
CA ILE A 408 8.45 -8.00 21.94
C ILE A 408 8.30 -8.90 23.18
N GLU A 409 8.45 -8.36 24.38
CA GLU A 409 8.30 -9.13 25.62
C GLU A 409 6.90 -9.73 25.79
N LYS A 410 5.85 -8.97 25.44
CA LYS A 410 4.47 -9.48 25.47
C LYS A 410 4.27 -10.64 24.50
N MET A 411 4.85 -10.57 23.30
CA MET A 411 4.78 -11.68 22.34
C MET A 411 5.53 -12.93 22.85
N LEU A 412 6.73 -12.75 23.41
CA LEU A 412 7.51 -13.85 23.98
C LEU A 412 6.81 -14.52 25.17
N LYS A 413 6.12 -13.74 26.02
CA LYS A 413 5.33 -14.25 27.15
C LYS A 413 4.00 -14.88 26.71
N GLY A 414 3.37 -14.36 25.64
CA GLY A 414 2.14 -14.91 25.07
C GLY A 414 2.32 -16.22 24.29
N GLY A 415 3.54 -16.52 23.82
CA GLY A 415 3.88 -17.78 23.14
C GLY A 415 4.12 -18.98 24.05
N GLN A 416 3.96 -18.84 25.37
CA GLN A 416 4.11 -19.91 26.36
C GLN A 416 2.77 -20.45 26.91
N ALA A 417 1.63 -20.09 26.32
CA ALA A 417 0.29 -20.51 26.74
C ALA A 417 -0.41 -21.42 25.71
#